data_AF-A0A7K2E8S2-F1
#
_entry.id   AF-A0A7K2E8S2-F1
#
_cell.length_a   1.000
_cell.length_b   1.000
_cell.length_c   1.000
_cell.angle_alpha   90.00
_cell.angle_beta   90.00
_cell.angle_gamma   90.00
#
_symmetry.space_group_name_H-M   'P 1'
#
loop_
_entity.id
_entity.type
_entity.pdbx_description
1 polymer ?
#
loop_
_entity_poly.entity_id
_entity_poly.type
_entity_poly.pdbx_seq_one_letter_code
_entity_poly.pdbx_strand_id
1 'polypeptide(L)'
;MATTQAQRASLFNTLAELMGTEDAETLMQQLPPGGWDRMATKDDLQVLGATFTAALAEFRVEVTNTFAEFRVEVANGFAEAAKERAEIIKAFSDRHSELVKSQARHLYITVSTICLATISIWIALLAGPGAG
;
A
#
# COMPACT_ATOMS: atom_id res chain seq x y z
N MET A 1 -31.74 38.97 -0.78
CA MET A 1 -31.31 40.35 -0.50
C MET A 1 -31.31 40.47 1.02
N ALA A 2 -30.13 40.46 1.65
CA ALA A 2 -30.02 40.53 3.10
C ALA A 2 -30.65 41.84 3.60
N THR A 3 -31.56 41.75 4.57
CA THR A 3 -32.14 42.95 5.21
C THR A 3 -31.02 43.72 5.89
N THR A 4 -30.67 44.88 5.34
CA THR A 4 -29.62 45.73 5.89
C THR A 4 -30.09 46.36 7.20
N GLN A 5 -29.15 46.80 8.05
CA GLN A 5 -29.50 47.48 9.32
C GLN A 5 -30.41 48.70 9.09
N ALA A 6 -30.25 49.39 7.95
CA ALA A 6 -31.10 50.49 7.53
C ALA A 6 -32.55 50.05 7.23
N GLN A 7 -32.75 48.92 6.56
CA GLN A 7 -34.08 48.36 6.31
C GLN A 7 -34.75 47.86 7.59
N ARG A 8 -33.99 47.29 8.53
CA ARG A 8 -34.50 46.92 9.87
C ARG A 8 -35.00 48.13 10.65
N ALA A 9 -34.21 49.21 10.66
CA ALA A 9 -34.57 50.44 11.36
C ALA A 9 -35.82 51.08 10.74
N SER A 10 -35.92 51.09 9.41
CA SER A 10 -37.13 51.56 8.71
C SER A 10 -38.36 50.71 9.07
N LEU A 11 -38.22 49.38 9.10
CA LEU A 11 -39.32 48.46 9.44
C LEU A 11 -39.80 48.66 10.89
N PHE A 12 -38.86 48.80 11.83
CA PHE A 12 -39.16 49.07 13.24
C PHE A 12 -39.95 50.36 13.41
N ASN A 13 -39.52 51.46 12.76
CA ASN A 13 -40.21 52.74 12.86
C ASN A 13 -41.67 52.65 12.35
N THR A 14 -41.89 51.98 11.21
CA THR A 14 -43.24 51.77 10.66
C THR A 14 -44.10 50.88 11.56
N LEU A 15 -43.52 49.84 12.18
CA LEU A 15 -44.25 48.99 13.12
C LEU A 15 -44.56 49.73 14.42
N ALA A 16 -43.62 50.51 14.96
CA ALA A 16 -43.82 51.27 16.19
C ALA A 16 -44.94 52.32 16.05
N GLU A 17 -45.08 52.93 14.88
CA GLU A 17 -46.19 53.85 14.58
C GLU A 17 -47.56 53.16 14.51
N LEU A 18 -47.62 51.89 14.10
CA LEU A 18 -48.89 51.18 13.84
C LEU A 18 -49.42 50.41 15.06
N MET A 19 -48.53 49.83 15.87
CA MET A 19 -48.87 48.91 16.97
C MET A 19 -48.21 49.27 18.30
N GLY A 20 -47.42 50.35 18.35
CA GLY A 20 -46.68 50.75 19.54
C GLY A 20 -45.31 50.09 19.63
N THR A 21 -44.42 50.72 20.41
CA THR A 21 -42.99 50.39 20.46
C THR A 21 -42.71 48.98 21.01
N GLU A 22 -43.47 48.55 22.01
CA GLU A 22 -43.25 47.28 22.72
C GLU A 22 -43.59 46.06 21.84
N ASP A 23 -44.71 46.11 21.11
CA ASP A 23 -45.11 45.06 20.17
C ASP A 23 -44.19 45.01 18.94
N ALA A 24 -43.77 46.17 18.44
CA ALA A 24 -42.81 46.28 17.34
C ALA A 24 -41.43 45.71 17.71
N GLU A 25 -40.95 45.97 18.93
CA GLU A 25 -39.70 45.40 19.43
C GLU A 25 -39.78 43.88 19.53
N THR A 26 -40.89 43.36 20.06
CA THR A 26 -41.13 41.91 20.18
C THR A 26 -41.10 41.21 18.81
N LEU A 27 -41.76 41.77 17.80
CA LEU A 27 -41.74 41.23 16.44
C LEU A 27 -40.34 41.32 15.78
N MET A 28 -39.62 42.41 16.04
CA MET A 28 -38.25 42.58 15.53
C MET A 28 -37.26 41.61 16.15
N GLN A 29 -37.47 41.19 17.40
CA GLN A 29 -36.66 40.16 18.07
C GLN A 29 -36.87 38.76 17.47
N GLN A 30 -38.03 38.47 16.87
CA GLN A 30 -38.30 37.19 16.21
C GLN A 30 -37.72 37.10 14.79
N LEU A 31 -37.32 38.22 14.19
CA LEU A 31 -36.76 38.25 12.84
C LEU A 31 -35.28 37.83 12.84
N PRO A 32 -34.90 36.80 12.06
CA PRO A 32 -33.53 36.30 12.06
C PRO A 32 -32.52 37.40 11.66
N PRO A 33 -31.35 37.50 12.33
CA PRO A 33 -30.39 38.59 12.18
C PRO A 33 -29.95 38.85 10.74
N GLY A 34 -29.91 37.82 9.88
CA GLY A 34 -29.49 37.90 8.48
C GLY A 34 -30.62 37.87 7.44
N GLY A 35 -31.89 37.80 7.86
CA GLY A 35 -33.02 37.59 6.94
C GLY A 35 -33.29 36.11 6.65
N TRP A 36 -34.49 35.83 6.14
CA TRP A 36 -34.92 34.47 5.77
C TRP A 36 -34.22 33.92 4.52
N ASP A 37 -33.65 34.79 3.68
CA ASP A 37 -32.90 34.42 2.48
C ASP A 37 -31.54 33.78 2.78
N ARG A 38 -31.04 33.89 4.01
CA ARG A 38 -29.82 33.24 4.48
C ARG A 38 -30.06 31.93 5.21
N MET A 39 -31.31 31.57 5.50
CA MET A 39 -31.61 30.28 6.11
C MET A 39 -31.53 29.19 5.05
N ALA A 40 -30.74 28.15 5.33
CA ALA A 40 -30.71 26.96 4.51
C ALA A 40 -32.12 26.37 4.42
N THR A 41 -32.59 26.18 3.20
CA THR A 41 -33.89 25.57 2.94
C THR A 41 -33.76 24.05 2.92
N LYS A 42 -34.90 23.35 2.94
CA LYS A 42 -34.91 21.90 2.76
C LYS A 42 -34.35 21.48 1.40
N ASP A 43 -34.51 22.31 0.38
CA ASP A 43 -34.00 22.05 -0.96
C ASP A 43 -32.47 22.12 -0.97
N ASP A 44 -31.89 23.12 -0.29
CA ASP A 44 -30.43 23.22 -0.12
C ASP A 44 -29.85 21.99 0.59
N LEU A 45 -30.56 21.49 1.61
CA LEU A 45 -30.18 20.26 2.32
C LEU A 45 -30.33 19.01 1.46
N GLN A 46 -31.35 18.95 0.59
CA GLN A 46 -31.50 17.85 -0.36
C GLN A 46 -30.36 17.83 -1.38
N VAL A 47 -30.00 19.00 -1.92
CA VAL A 47 -28.86 19.14 -2.84
C VAL A 47 -27.56 18.73 -2.13
N LEU A 48 -27.34 19.20 -0.90
CA LEU A 48 -26.16 18.82 -0.12
C LEU A 48 -26.11 17.32 0.20
N GLY A 49 -27.26 16.72 0.54
CA GLY A 49 -27.36 15.28 0.79
C GLY A 49 -27.07 14.45 -0.45
N ALA A 50 -27.57 14.88 -1.61
CA ALA A 50 -27.31 14.23 -2.89
C ALA A 50 -25.83 14.32 -3.30
N THR A 51 -25.20 15.50 -3.19
CA THR A 51 -23.78 15.68 -3.51
C THR A 51 -22.89 14.90 -2.56
N PHE A 52 -23.21 14.89 -1.26
CA PHE A 52 -22.46 14.11 -0.27
C PHE A 52 -22.56 12.60 -0.54
N THR A 53 -23.75 12.11 -0.88
CA THR A 53 -23.96 10.69 -1.21
C THR A 53 -23.21 10.29 -2.48
N ALA A 54 -23.20 11.16 -3.49
CA ALA A 54 -22.43 10.95 -4.71
C ALA A 54 -20.92 10.88 -4.43
N ALA A 55 -20.39 11.84 -3.66
CA ALA A 55 -18.98 11.87 -3.27
C ALA A 55 -18.57 10.61 -2.47
N LEU A 56 -19.44 10.13 -1.56
CA LEU A 56 -19.22 8.89 -0.82
C LEU A 56 -19.21 7.66 -1.73
N ALA A 57 -20.09 7.63 -2.73
CA ALA A 57 -20.14 6.55 -3.71
C ALA A 57 -18.86 6.52 -4.56
N GLU A 58 -18.40 7.67 -5.05
CA GLU A 58 -17.15 7.82 -5.79
C GLU A 58 -15.95 7.38 -4.95
N PHE A 59 -15.84 7.90 -3.72
CA PHE A 59 -14.78 7.52 -2.79
C PHE A 59 -14.77 6.01 -2.51
N ARG A 60 -15.94 5.39 -2.34
CA ARG A 60 -16.05 3.94 -2.15
C ARG A 60 -15.53 3.16 -3.35
N VAL A 61 -15.84 3.60 -4.57
CA VAL A 61 -15.33 2.99 -5.80
C VAL A 61 -13.82 3.13 -5.88
N GLU A 62 -13.29 4.32 -5.61
CA GLU A 62 -11.84 4.59 -5.60
C GLU A 62 -11.09 3.73 -4.58
N VAL A 63 -11.59 3.64 -3.35
CA VAL A 63 -11.02 2.77 -2.31
C VAL A 63 -11.07 1.29 -2.73
N THR A 64 -12.16 0.85 -3.36
CA THR A 64 -12.29 -0.54 -3.82
C THR A 64 -11.27 -0.84 -4.93
N ASN A 65 -11.09 0.09 -5.87
CA ASN A 65 -10.14 -0.06 -6.97
C ASN A 65 -8.70 -0.05 -6.47
N THR A 66 -8.32 0.91 -5.63
CA THR A 66 -6.98 0.99 -5.04
C THR A 66 -6.65 -0.26 -4.21
N PHE A 67 -7.60 -0.80 -3.44
CA PHE A 67 -7.39 -2.08 -2.75
C PHE A 67 -7.26 -3.27 -3.70
N ALA A 68 -8.01 -3.28 -4.81
CA ALA A 68 -7.88 -4.34 -5.82
C ALA A 68 -6.50 -4.29 -6.49
N GLU A 69 -6.04 -3.10 -6.86
CA GLU A 69 -4.71 -2.87 -7.43
C GLU A 69 -3.61 -3.28 -6.45
N PHE A 70 -3.69 -2.84 -5.19
CA PHE A 70 -2.73 -3.23 -4.15
C PHE A 70 -2.67 -4.75 -3.95
N ARG A 71 -3.81 -5.44 -3.98
CA ARG A 71 -3.84 -6.91 -3.88
C ARG A 71 -3.11 -7.58 -5.05
N VAL A 72 -3.29 -7.07 -6.26
CA VAL A 72 -2.58 -7.59 -7.45
C VAL A 72 -1.08 -7.34 -7.34
N GLU A 73 -0.67 -6.14 -6.92
CA GLU A 73 0.74 -5.79 -6.72
C GLU A 73 1.40 -6.70 -5.67
N VAL A 74 0.75 -6.90 -4.52
CA VAL A 74 1.24 -7.79 -3.47
C VAL A 74 1.33 -9.24 -3.96
N ALA A 75 0.32 -9.74 -4.67
CA ALA A 75 0.34 -11.09 -5.23
C ALA A 75 1.50 -11.28 -6.22
N ASN A 76 1.74 -10.30 -7.08
CA ASN A 76 2.86 -10.30 -8.02
C ASN A 76 4.22 -10.24 -7.29
N GLY A 77 4.34 -9.39 -6.26
CA GLY A 77 5.55 -9.30 -5.45
C GLY A 77 5.90 -10.62 -4.78
N PHE A 78 4.90 -11.33 -4.23
CA PHE A 78 5.11 -12.67 -3.66
C PHE A 78 5.47 -13.72 -4.72
N ALA A 79 4.86 -13.66 -5.91
CA ALA A 79 5.19 -14.58 -7.00
C ALA A 79 6.64 -14.43 -7.47
N GLU A 80 7.10 -13.18 -7.65
CA GLU A 80 8.49 -12.89 -8.01
C GLU A 80 9.46 -13.31 -6.89
N ALA A 81 9.16 -13.00 -5.62
CA ALA A 81 9.98 -13.43 -4.49
C ALA A 81 10.08 -14.97 -4.39
N ALA A 82 8.99 -15.69 -4.66
CA ALA A 82 8.99 -17.15 -4.69
C ALA A 82 9.86 -17.71 -5.83
N LYS A 83 9.82 -17.06 -7.01
CA LYS A 83 10.65 -17.41 -8.16
C LYS A 83 12.13 -17.18 -7.88
N GLU A 84 12.50 -16.01 -7.36
CA GLU A 84 13.88 -15.70 -6.97
C GLU A 84 14.40 -16.71 -5.94
N ARG A 85 13.60 -17.05 -4.93
CA ARG A 85 13.96 -18.06 -3.94
C ARG A 85 14.16 -19.44 -4.56
N ALA A 86 13.34 -19.83 -5.53
CA ALA A 86 13.49 -21.09 -6.24
C ALA A 86 14.79 -21.13 -7.07
N GLU A 87 15.14 -20.04 -7.74
CA GLU A 87 16.40 -19.90 -8.49
C GLU A 87 17.62 -19.98 -7.57
N ILE A 88 17.59 -19.33 -6.40
CA ILE A 88 18.66 -19.40 -5.40
C ILE A 88 18.86 -20.84 -4.90
N ILE A 89 17.76 -21.54 -4.57
CA ILE A 89 17.82 -22.94 -4.10
C ILE A 89 18.42 -23.84 -5.19
N LYS A 90 18.01 -23.64 -6.44
CA LYS A 90 18.56 -24.39 -7.58
C LYS A 90 20.05 -24.12 -7.74
N ALA A 91 20.47 -22.86 -7.78
CA ALA A 91 21.88 -22.48 -7.92
C ALA A 91 22.74 -23.03 -6.77
N PHE A 92 22.20 -23.10 -5.55
CA PHE A 92 22.87 -23.71 -4.42
C PHE A 92 23.01 -25.22 -4.58
N SER A 93 21.94 -25.91 -4.99
CA SER A 93 21.95 -27.35 -5.26
C SER A 93 22.96 -27.71 -6.36
N ASP A 94 22.97 -26.95 -7.45
CA ASP A 94 23.88 -27.13 -8.58
C ASP A 94 25.34 -26.98 -8.12
N ARG A 95 25.68 -25.89 -7.40
CA ARG A 95 27.03 -25.67 -6.84
C ARG A 95 27.44 -26.78 -5.88
N HIS A 96 26.54 -27.26 -5.02
CA HIS A 96 26.84 -28.38 -4.14
C HIS A 96 27.15 -29.66 -4.92
N SER A 97 26.40 -29.94 -5.98
CA SER A 97 26.66 -31.10 -6.84
C SER A 97 28.02 -31.03 -7.54
N GLU A 98 28.42 -29.84 -7.99
CA GLU A 98 29.71 -29.60 -8.63
C GLU A 98 30.87 -29.75 -7.65
N LEU A 99 30.74 -29.21 -6.43
CA LEU A 99 31.73 -29.37 -5.37
C LEU A 99 31.96 -30.84 -5.02
N VAL A 100 30.88 -31.63 -4.89
CA VAL A 100 31.00 -33.06 -4.61
C VAL A 100 31.71 -33.79 -5.76
N LYS A 101 31.34 -33.49 -7.01
CA LYS A 101 32.01 -34.08 -8.19
C LYS A 101 33.49 -33.69 -8.26
N SER A 102 33.82 -32.44 -7.96
CA SER A 102 35.19 -31.94 -7.92
C SER A 102 36.00 -32.62 -6.83
N GLN A 103 35.46 -32.72 -5.62
CA GLN A 103 36.09 -33.43 -4.50
C GLN A 103 36.33 -34.89 -4.81
N ALA A 104 35.35 -35.60 -5.39
CA ALA A 104 35.50 -36.99 -5.79
C ALA A 104 36.63 -37.17 -6.82
N ARG A 105 36.73 -36.25 -7.80
CA ARG A 105 37.80 -36.26 -8.81
C ARG A 105 39.18 -36.02 -8.19
N HIS A 106 39.30 -35.00 -7.33
CA HIS A 106 40.56 -34.71 -6.63
C HIS A 106 40.99 -35.86 -5.72
N LEU A 107 40.05 -36.49 -5.01
CA LEU A 107 40.31 -37.63 -4.15
C LEU A 107 40.75 -38.84 -4.98
N TYR A 108 40.06 -39.14 -6.08
CA TYR A 108 40.44 -40.20 -7.00
C TYR A 108 41.86 -40.03 -7.56
N ILE A 109 42.20 -38.82 -8.04
CA ILE A 109 43.54 -38.54 -8.57
C ILE A 109 44.60 -38.72 -7.48
N THR A 110 44.38 -38.14 -6.29
CA THR A 110 45.34 -38.25 -5.17
C THR A 110 45.54 -39.69 -4.72
N VAL A 111 44.47 -40.48 -4.61
CA VAL A 111 44.58 -41.90 -4.23
C VAL A 111 45.29 -42.70 -5.32
N SER A 112 44.95 -42.48 -6.59
CA SER A 112 45.58 -43.18 -7.71
C SER A 112 47.08 -42.89 -7.80
N THR A 113 47.53 -41.65 -7.58
CA THR A 113 48.95 -41.32 -7.61
C THR A 113 49.71 -41.96 -6.46
N ILE A 114 49.12 -41.99 -5.24
CA ILE A 114 49.69 -42.70 -4.10
C ILE A 114 49.82 -44.20 -4.39
N CYS A 115 48.78 -44.84 -4.92
CA CYS A 115 48.82 -46.27 -5.29
C CYS A 115 49.89 -46.59 -6.34
N LEU A 116 50.04 -45.76 -7.37
CA LEU A 116 51.07 -45.96 -8.39
C LEU A 116 52.48 -45.79 -7.80
N ALA A 117 52.67 -44.79 -6.93
CA ALA A 117 53.94 -44.57 -6.24
C ALA A 117 54.29 -45.73 -5.29
N THR A 118 53.31 -46.34 -4.60
CA THR A 118 53.59 -47.49 -3.74
C THR A 118 53.91 -48.74 -4.55
N ILE A 119 53.21 -48.99 -5.66
CA ILE A 119 53.50 -50.11 -6.56
C ILE A 119 54.92 -50.01 -7.13
N SER A 120 55.36 -48.82 -7.57
CA SER A 120 56.71 -48.64 -8.12
C SER A 120 57.81 -48.89 -7.08
N ILE A 121 57.60 -48.50 -5.82
CA ILE A 121 58.51 -48.81 -4.71
C ILE A 121 58.63 -50.33 -4.52
N TRP A 122 57.51 -51.07 -4.54
CA TRP A 122 57.53 -52.53 -4.42
C TRP A 122 58.25 -53.21 -5.58
N ILE A 123 58.04 -52.75 -6.81
CA ILE A 123 58.75 -53.27 -7.99
C ILE A 123 60.26 -53.03 -7.86
N ALA A 124 60.68 -51.85 -7.42
CA ALA A 124 62.09 -51.53 -7.22
C ALA A 124 62.75 -52.41 -6.14
N LEU A 125 62.03 -52.73 -5.06
CA LEU A 125 62.49 -53.66 -4.02
C LEU A 125 62.64 -55.09 -4.52
N LEU A 126 61.71 -55.58 -5.35
CA LEU A 126 61.74 -56.94 -5.93
C LEU A 126 62.78 -57.10 -7.06
N ALA A 127 63.06 -56.04 -7.82
CA ALA A 127 64.04 -56.05 -8.91
C ALA A 127 65.47 -55.65 -8.49
N GLY A 128 65.73 -55.51 -7.19
CA GLY A 128 67.06 -55.24 -6.64
C GLY A 128 68.09 -56.35 -6.95
N PRO A 129 69.40 -56.09 -6.80
CA PRO A 129 70.50 -56.81 -7.46
C PRO A 129 70.82 -58.21 -6.85
N GLY A 130 69.81 -59.07 -6.72
CA GLY A 130 69.93 -60.45 -6.27
C GLY A 130 68.92 -61.42 -6.88
N ALA A 131 68.15 -61.01 -7.89
CA ALA A 131 67.23 -61.89 -8.62
C ALA A 131 67.91 -62.42 -9.90
N GLY A 132 68.76 -63.44 -9.73
CA GLY A 132 69.40 -64.24 -10.76
C GLY A 132 69.77 -65.60 -10.21
#